data_AF-A0A151R3S5-F1
#
_entry.id   AF-A0A151R3S5-F1
#
_cell.length_a   1.000
_cell.length_b   1.000
_cell.length_c   1.000
_cell.angle_alpha   90.00
_cell.angle_beta   90.00
_cell.angle_gamma   90.00
#
_symmetry.space_group_name_H-M   'P 1'
#
loop_
_entity.id
_entity.type
_entity.pdbx_description
1 polymer ?
#
loop_
_entity_poly.entity_id
_entity_poly.type
_entity_poly.pdbx_seq_one_letter_code
_entity_poly.pdbx_strand_id
1 'polypeptide(L)'
;MKTAHSRQKSYADKRRKPLEFSKGEHVFLKVTPTSGVGRALKARKLTPRFVGPYQIIQRVGLVAYRLALPPSLSNLLNVFHVS
;
A
#
# COMPACT_ATOMS: atom_id res chain seq x y z
N MET A 1 21.46 14.71 23.39
CA MET A 1 21.03 14.01 22.14
C MET A 1 19.59 13.46 22.16
N LYS A 2 19.02 13.06 23.31
CA LYS A 2 17.67 12.47 23.39
C LYS A 2 16.52 13.41 22.97
N THR A 3 16.67 14.71 23.21
CA THR A 3 15.68 15.75 22.90
C THR A 3 15.45 15.95 21.39
N ALA A 4 16.51 15.90 20.59
CA ALA A 4 16.40 15.98 19.13
C ALA A 4 15.66 14.77 18.55
N HIS A 5 15.96 13.57 19.06
CA HIS A 5 15.34 12.34 18.58
C HIS A 5 13.86 12.24 18.95
N SER A 6 13.50 12.67 20.17
CA SER A 6 12.09 12.78 20.60
C SER A 6 11.30 13.74 19.72
N ARG A 7 11.88 14.90 19.38
CA ARG A 7 11.26 15.87 18.46
C ARG A 7 11.04 15.28 17.06
N GLN A 8 12.05 14.63 16.49
CA GLN A 8 11.91 13.96 15.18
C GLN A 8 10.77 12.93 15.18
N LYS A 9 10.71 12.08 16.20
CA LYS A 9 9.64 11.07 16.34
C LYS A 9 8.27 11.74 16.46
N SER A 10 8.15 12.77 17.31
CA SER A 10 6.88 13.50 17.46
C SER A 10 6.42 14.14 16.15
N TYR A 11 7.34 14.70 15.35
CA TYR A 11 7.01 15.32 14.08
C TYR A 11 6.58 14.28 13.03
N ALA A 12 7.23 13.12 13.01
CA ALA A 12 6.88 12.03 12.11
C ALA A 12 5.52 11.39 12.44
N ASP A 13 5.24 11.18 13.73
CA ASP A 13 4.06 10.43 14.16
C ASP A 13 2.79 11.29 14.28
N LYS A 14 2.92 12.63 14.38
CA LYS A 14 1.79 13.57 14.59
C LYS A 14 0.67 13.48 13.54
N ARG A 15 0.95 12.97 12.33
CA ARG A 15 -0.03 12.83 11.24
C ARG A 15 -0.30 11.39 10.83
N ARG A 16 0.32 10.40 11.48
CA ARG A 16 0.07 8.98 11.21
C ARG A 16 -1.14 8.53 12.00
N LYS A 17 -2.22 8.14 11.31
CA LYS A 17 -3.31 7.39 11.94
C LYS A 17 -3.01 5.90 11.76
N PRO A 18 -3.16 5.06 12.80
CA PRO A 18 -3.16 3.62 12.59
C PRO A 18 -4.38 3.28 11.73
N LEU A 19 -4.15 3.07 10.43
CA LEU A 19 -5.20 2.68 9.50
C LEU A 19 -5.28 1.16 9.51
N GLU A 20 -6.32 0.64 10.14
CA GLU A 20 -6.63 -0.77 10.11
C GLU A 20 -7.75 -1.00 9.11
N PHE A 21 -7.59 -2.02 8.28
CA PHE A 21 -8.62 -2.42 7.32
C PHE A 21 -9.18 -3.79 7.70
N SER A 22 -10.47 -3.98 7.45
CA SER A 22 -11.15 -5.25 7.68
C SER A 22 -11.11 -6.14 6.44
N LYS A 23 -11.22 -7.46 6.63
CA LYS A 23 -11.43 -8.39 5.53
C LYS A 23 -12.71 -8.00 4.78
N GLY A 24 -12.63 -7.94 3.45
CA GLY A 24 -13.76 -7.56 2.59
C GLY A 24 -13.81 -6.07 2.23
N GLU A 25 -13.02 -5.22 2.86
CA GLU A 25 -12.87 -3.83 2.44
C GLU A 25 -12.06 -3.71 1.15
N HIS A 26 -12.30 -2.61 0.44
CA HIS A 26 -11.66 -2.31 -0.83
C HIS A 26 -10.58 -1.25 -0.63
N VAL A 27 -9.37 -1.55 -1.11
CA VAL A 27 -8.23 -0.65 -1.02
C VAL A 27 -7.61 -0.43 -2.39
N PHE A 28 -7.04 0.76 -2.58
CA PHE A 28 -6.33 1.08 -3.81
C PHE A 28 -4.87 0.70 -3.73
N LEU A 29 -4.35 0.05 -4.77
CA LEU A 29 -2.93 -0.29 -4.85
C LEU A 29 -2.14 0.87 -5.44
N LYS A 30 -1.12 1.33 -4.71
CA LYS A 30 -0.17 2.31 -5.22
C LYS A 30 0.77 1.68 -6.24
N VAL A 31 0.89 2.32 -7.40
CA VAL A 31 1.77 1.89 -8.48
C VAL A 31 3.01 2.77 -8.50
N THR A 32 4.17 2.16 -8.28
CA THR A 32 5.47 2.80 -8.55
C THR A 32 6.05 2.31 -9.88
N PRO A 33 6.94 3.06 -10.52
CA PRO A 33 7.63 2.59 -11.73
C PRO A 33 8.42 1.29 -11.51
N THR A 34 8.89 1.06 -10.29
CA THR A 34 9.58 -0.17 -9.87
C THR A 34 8.62 -1.31 -9.52
N SER A 35 7.36 -1.00 -9.23
CA SER A 35 6.33 -2.02 -9.03
C SER A 35 6.03 -2.64 -10.39
N GLY A 36 6.10 -3.96 -10.52
CA GLY A 36 5.75 -4.67 -11.77
C GLY A 36 4.36 -4.30 -12.34
N VAL A 37 3.48 -3.75 -11.50
CA VAL A 37 2.18 -3.16 -11.87
C VAL A 37 2.32 -2.06 -12.93
N GLY A 38 3.33 -1.18 -12.82
CA GLY A 38 3.53 -0.08 -13.77
C GLY A 38 3.89 -0.58 -15.17
N ARG A 39 4.59 -1.72 -15.27
CA ARG A 39 4.86 -2.41 -16.55
C ARG A 39 3.60 -3.08 -17.09
N ALA A 40 2.87 -3.80 -16.23
CA ALA A 40 1.60 -4.45 -16.61
C ALA A 40 0.57 -3.44 -17.13
N LEU A 41 0.54 -2.24 -16.53
CA LEU A 41 -0.40 -1.18 -16.90
C LEU A 41 0.14 -0.20 -17.97
N LYS A 42 1.29 -0.50 -18.60
CA LYS A 42 1.97 0.41 -19.55
C LYS A 42 1.91 1.87 -19.08
N ALA A 43 2.52 2.16 -17.92
CA ALA A 43 2.49 3.50 -17.34
C ALA A 43 2.94 4.58 -18.36
N ARG A 44 2.00 5.39 -18.84
CA ARG A 44 2.23 6.56 -19.70
C ARG A 44 2.24 7.83 -18.85
N LYS A 45 2.64 8.95 -19.45
CA LYS A 45 2.47 10.27 -18.80
C LYS A 45 0.99 10.45 -18.42
N LEU A 46 0.73 10.90 -17.19
CA LEU A 46 -0.61 11.08 -16.58
C LEU A 46 -1.35 9.80 -16.14
N THR A 47 -0.70 8.64 -16.02
CA THR A 47 -1.38 7.48 -15.41
C THR A 47 -1.65 7.69 -13.92
N PRO A 48 -2.81 7.24 -13.41
CA PRO A 48 -3.15 7.37 -12.01
C PRO A 48 -2.14 6.64 -11.13
N ARG A 49 -1.77 7.26 -10.01
CA ARG A 49 -0.80 6.71 -9.04
C ARG A 49 -1.34 5.50 -8.29
N PHE A 50 -2.66 5.37 -8.23
CA PHE A 50 -3.38 4.32 -7.53
C PHE A 50 -4.28 3.60 -8.52
N VAL A 51 -4.32 2.28 -8.43
CA VAL A 51 -5.04 1.44 -9.40
C VAL A 51 -5.95 0.50 -8.64
N GLY A 52 -7.22 0.50 -9.07
CA GLY A 52 -8.22 -0.49 -8.75
C GLY A 52 -8.60 -0.55 -7.26
N PRO A 53 -9.90 -0.66 -6.94
CA PRO A 53 -10.28 -1.18 -5.64
C PRO A 53 -10.02 -2.68 -5.62
N TYR A 54 -9.06 -3.14 -4.83
CA TYR A 54 -8.84 -4.56 -4.57
C TYR A 54 -9.39 -4.94 -3.21
N GLN A 55 -10.08 -6.07 -3.17
CA GLN A 55 -10.64 -6.57 -1.93
C GLN A 55 -9.55 -7.19 -1.05
N ILE A 56 -9.58 -6.90 0.25
CA ILE A 56 -8.71 -7.56 1.23
C ILE A 56 -9.25 -8.95 1.51
N ILE A 57 -8.47 -9.98 1.16
CA ILE A 57 -8.79 -11.39 1.45
C ILE A 57 -8.47 -11.71 2.91
N GLN A 58 -7.34 -11.22 3.42
CA GLN A 58 -6.86 -11.57 4.75
C GLN A 58 -5.88 -10.53 5.29
N ARG A 59 -5.92 -10.29 6.61
CA ARG A 59 -4.87 -9.56 7.34
C ARG A 59 -3.76 -10.55 7.72
N VAL A 60 -2.55 -10.34 7.19
CA VAL A 60 -1.38 -11.21 7.41
C VAL A 60 -0.57 -10.73 8.62
N GLY A 61 -0.57 -9.43 8.88
CA GLY A 61 0.06 -8.84 10.06
C GLY A 61 -0.58 -7.50 10.44
N LEU A 62 -0.03 -6.83 11.44
CA LEU A 62 -0.56 -5.53 11.91
C LEU A 62 -0.73 -4.52 10.77
N VAL A 63 0.19 -4.55 9.80
CA VAL A 63 0.24 -3.59 8.69
C VAL A 63 0.40 -4.25 7.32
N ALA A 64 0.21 -5.57 7.24
CA ALA A 64 0.37 -6.35 6.02
C ALA A 64 -0.94 -7.06 5.66
N TYR A 65 -1.44 -6.82 4.46
CA TYR A 65 -2.73 -7.31 3.99
C TYR A 65 -2.59 -8.04 2.67
N ARG A 66 -3.31 -9.16 2.53
CA ARG A 66 -3.39 -9.94 1.30
C ARG A 66 -4.57 -9.46 0.47
N LEU A 67 -4.30 -9.06 -0.77
CA LEU A 67 -5.29 -8.52 -1.71
C LEU A 67 -5.71 -9.57 -2.74
N ALA A 68 -6.97 -9.47 -3.17
CA ALA A 68 -7.48 -10.17 -4.34
C ALA A 68 -7.02 -9.47 -5.62
N LEU A 69 -5.81 -9.80 -6.06
CA LEU A 69 -5.29 -9.30 -7.33
C LEU A 69 -5.89 -10.08 -8.52
N PRO A 70 -6.19 -9.40 -9.64
CA PRO A 70 -6.63 -10.05 -10.86
C PRO A 70 -5.51 -10.90 -11.46
N PRO A 71 -5.83 -11.94 -12.25
CA PRO A 71 -4.82 -12.80 -12.89
C PRO A 71 -3.82 -12.03 -13.77
N SER A 72 -4.19 -10.88 -14.31
CA SER A 72 -3.29 -9.99 -15.07
C SER A 72 -2.12 -9.44 -14.24
N LEU A 73 -2.25 -9.46 -12.90
CA LEU A 73 -1.25 -9.02 -11.93
C LEU A 73 -0.71 -10.19 -11.09
N SER A 74 -0.91 -11.45 -11.51
CA SER A 74 -0.46 -12.65 -10.78
C SER A 74 1.05 -12.71 -10.55
N ASN A 75 1.83 -12.01 -11.38
CA ASN A 75 3.28 -11.91 -11.25
C ASN A 75 3.73 -11.06 -10.04
N LEU A 76 2.79 -10.37 -9.37
CA LEU A 76 3.07 -9.57 -8.18
C LEU A 76 2.78 -10.36 -6.91
N LEU A 77 3.54 -10.05 -5.86
CA LEU A 77 3.20 -10.49 -4.51
C LEU A 77 1.82 -9.93 -4.14
N ASN A 78 0.96 -10.79 -3.62
CA ASN A 78 -0.41 -10.41 -3.22
C ASN A 78 -0.49 -9.81 -1.80
N VAL A 79 0.64 -9.71 -1.08
CA VAL A 79 0.72 -9.11 0.25
C VAL A 79 1.32 -7.73 0.14
N PHE A 80 0.60 -6.73 0.67
CA PHE A 80 0.99 -5.32 0.62
C PHE A 80 1.04 -4.68 2.00
N HIS A 81 1.94 -3.72 2.14
CA HIS A 81 2.06 -2.89 3.32
C HIS A 81 1.15 -1.66 3.20
N VAL A 82 0.40 -1.38 4.26
CA VAL A 82 -0.40 -0.17 4.41
C VAL A 82 0.45 0.90 5.11
N SER A 83 0.58 2.10 4.53
CA SER A 83 1.29 3.23 5.14
C SER A 83 0.52 4.52 4.98
#